data_AF-A0A8B7R8N9-F1
#
_entry.id   AF-A0A8B7R8N9-F1
#
_cell.length_a   1.000
_cell.length_b   1.000
_cell.length_c   1.000
_cell.angle_alpha   90.00
_cell.angle_beta   90.00
_cell.angle_gamma   90.00
#
_symmetry.space_group_name_H-M   'P 1'
#
loop_
_entity.id
_entity.type
_entity.pdbx_description
1 polymer ?
#
loop_
_entity_poly.entity_id
_entity_poly.type
_entity_poly.pdbx_seq_one_letter_code
_entity_poly.pdbx_strand_id
1 'polypeptide(L)'
;MEVRACAGKMDFARLWLGLLLPLVATLDFSYHHQEEMEVFLKNVAQNYSSITHLHSIGKSVKGRNLWVLVVGRSPKEHRIGIPEFKYVANMHGDETVGRELLLHLIEYLVTHDGKDLEVTNLINNTRIHIMPSMNPDGFEAVRKPDCFYSNGRENGNFYDLNRNFPDAFEFNNVSRQPETMAVMEWLKTETFVLSANLHGGALVASYPFDNGVPGTGTLHSRSLTPDDDVFQYLANTYASRNPNMKGDQCKNKMNFPDGITNGYSWYPLKGGMQDYNYIWAQCFEITLELSCCKYPREEKLSTFWNLNKASLIEYIKQVHLGVKGQVFDQSGNPLPNVIVEVQDRKHICPYKTNKFGEYYLLLLPGSYTLNVTVPGHHPHLTKVIIPQKSQDFSALKKDILFPFRGQLDPVPVSNLACPRIPLYSNLPSHSAATKPSLFLFLVTLFHILFK
;
A
#
# COMPACT_ATOMS: atom_id res chain seq x y z
N MET A 1 -40.50 66.26 -38.69
CA MET A 1 -41.46 65.29 -39.28
C MET A 1 -40.83 63.92 -39.15
N GLU A 2 -41.58 63.00 -38.54
CA GLU A 2 -41.10 61.85 -37.78
C GLU A 2 -40.44 60.74 -38.61
N VAL A 3 -39.43 60.14 -37.99
CA VAL A 3 -38.91 58.80 -38.28
C VAL A 3 -39.86 57.77 -37.67
N ARG A 4 -40.31 56.77 -38.45
CA ARG A 4 -40.84 55.52 -37.90
C ARG A 4 -40.20 54.30 -38.56
N ALA A 5 -39.54 53.54 -37.70
CA ALA A 5 -39.03 52.20 -37.93
C ALA A 5 -40.17 51.18 -38.00
N CYS A 6 -39.96 50.09 -38.73
CA CYS A 6 -40.68 48.83 -38.52
C CYS A 6 -39.66 47.69 -38.44
N ALA A 7 -39.79 46.94 -37.35
CA ALA A 7 -38.89 45.91 -36.88
C ALA A 7 -39.15 44.57 -37.56
N GLY A 8 -38.09 43.92 -38.07
CA GLY A 8 -38.06 42.49 -38.35
C GLY A 8 -37.47 41.75 -37.15
N LYS A 9 -38.27 40.88 -36.51
CA LYS A 9 -37.83 40.01 -35.43
C LYS A 9 -36.90 38.93 -35.98
N MET A 10 -35.68 38.87 -35.45
CA MET A 10 -34.72 37.79 -35.67
C MET A 10 -34.85 36.81 -34.50
N ASP A 11 -35.35 35.61 -34.77
CA ASP A 11 -35.58 34.57 -33.76
C ASP A 11 -34.26 33.82 -33.48
N PHE A 12 -33.61 34.18 -32.37
CA PHE A 12 -32.42 33.51 -31.87
C PHE A 12 -32.81 32.27 -31.05
N ALA A 13 -33.08 31.16 -31.73
CA ALA A 13 -33.07 29.85 -31.09
C ALA A 13 -31.62 29.40 -30.84
N ARG A 14 -30.98 29.95 -29.80
CA ARG A 14 -29.78 29.35 -29.19
C ARG A 14 -30.23 28.11 -28.43
N LEU A 15 -30.04 26.94 -29.03
CA LEU A 15 -30.08 25.67 -28.30
C LEU A 15 -28.97 25.69 -27.25
N TRP A 16 -29.37 25.88 -26.00
CA TRP A 16 -28.55 25.61 -24.83
C TRP A 16 -28.29 24.11 -24.75
N LEU A 17 -27.18 23.63 -25.30
CA LEU A 17 -26.55 22.43 -24.75
C LEU A 17 -26.00 22.81 -23.37
N GLY A 18 -26.87 22.75 -22.37
CA GLY A 18 -26.43 22.73 -20.99
C GLY A 18 -25.56 21.49 -20.82
N LEU A 19 -24.25 21.68 -20.61
CA LEU A 19 -23.44 20.64 -19.97
C LEU A 19 -24.09 20.37 -18.61
N LEU A 20 -24.84 19.27 -18.52
CA LEU A 20 -25.16 18.62 -17.26
C LEU A 20 -23.82 18.18 -16.67
N LEU A 21 -23.16 19.09 -15.96
CA LEU A 21 -22.10 18.71 -15.03
C LEU A 21 -22.75 17.72 -14.08
N PRO A 22 -22.22 16.48 -13.94
CA PRO A 22 -22.74 15.56 -12.95
C PRO A 22 -22.45 16.17 -11.59
N LEU A 23 -23.47 16.79 -10.99
CA LEU A 23 -23.42 17.26 -9.62
C LEU A 23 -23.55 16.00 -8.77
N VAL A 24 -22.43 15.37 -8.42
CA VAL A 24 -22.44 14.43 -7.31
C VAL A 24 -22.85 15.23 -6.09
N ALA A 25 -23.96 14.84 -5.48
CA ALA A 25 -24.34 15.37 -4.19
C ALA A 25 -23.16 15.17 -3.25
N THR A 26 -22.71 16.27 -2.62
CA THR A 26 -21.58 16.24 -1.70
C THR A 26 -21.83 15.17 -0.64
N LEU A 27 -20.84 14.30 -0.41
CA LEU A 27 -20.91 13.26 0.61
C LEU A 27 -21.00 13.95 1.98
N ASP A 28 -22.02 13.63 2.76
CA ASP A 28 -22.18 14.19 4.09
C ASP A 28 -21.20 13.54 5.08
N PHE A 29 -20.85 14.27 6.14
CA PHE A 29 -19.98 13.76 7.20
C PHE A 29 -20.80 12.96 8.23
N SER A 30 -21.28 11.79 7.83
CA SER A 30 -21.96 10.80 8.67
C SER A 30 -21.32 9.41 8.48
N TYR A 31 -21.79 8.41 9.23
CA TYR A 31 -21.34 7.04 9.00
C TYR A 31 -22.15 6.39 7.89
N HIS A 32 -21.46 5.93 6.84
CA HIS A 32 -22.10 5.29 5.72
C HIS A 32 -22.18 3.78 5.96
N HIS A 33 -23.37 3.29 6.30
CA HIS A 33 -23.63 1.85 6.39
C HIS A 33 -23.54 1.17 5.02
N GLN A 34 -23.58 -0.16 4.98
CA GLN A 34 -23.35 -0.94 3.76
C GLN A 34 -24.17 -0.43 2.56
N GLU A 35 -25.45 -0.15 2.74
CA GLU A 35 -26.33 0.32 1.66
C GLU A 35 -25.91 1.71 1.16
N GLU A 36 -25.70 2.66 2.07
CA GLU A 36 -25.31 4.04 1.74
C GLU A 36 -23.93 4.08 1.08
N MET A 37 -22.96 3.34 1.61
CA MET A 37 -21.63 3.18 1.02
C MET A 37 -21.72 2.58 -0.39
N GLU A 38 -22.54 1.54 -0.59
CA GLU A 38 -22.72 0.94 -1.92
C GLU A 38 -23.36 1.89 -2.92
N VAL A 39 -24.37 2.64 -2.48
CA VAL A 39 -25.03 3.65 -3.31
C VAL A 39 -24.02 4.73 -3.71
N PHE A 40 -23.23 5.26 -2.77
CA PHE A 40 -22.19 6.22 -3.05
C PHE A 40 -21.18 5.70 -4.08
N LEU A 41 -20.60 4.52 -3.85
CA LEU A 41 -19.58 3.95 -4.74
C LEU A 41 -20.13 3.71 -6.15
N LYS A 42 -21.36 3.19 -6.27
CA LYS A 42 -22.02 2.98 -7.57
C LYS A 42 -22.31 4.30 -8.28
N ASN A 43 -22.77 5.32 -7.55
CA ASN A 43 -23.02 6.65 -8.10
C ASN A 43 -21.74 7.31 -8.62
N VAL A 44 -20.65 7.24 -7.85
CA VAL A 44 -19.33 7.74 -8.30
C VAL A 44 -18.88 7.01 -9.56
N ALA A 45 -18.98 5.67 -9.58
CA ALA A 45 -18.58 4.86 -10.72
C ALA A 45 -19.38 5.17 -11.99
N GLN A 46 -20.66 5.51 -11.86
CA GLN A 46 -21.50 5.92 -12.99
C GLN A 46 -21.14 7.34 -13.46
N ASN A 47 -21.09 8.31 -12.54
CA ASN A 47 -20.92 9.73 -12.86
C ASN A 47 -19.51 10.09 -13.32
N TYR A 48 -18.50 9.35 -12.87
CA TYR A 48 -17.08 9.54 -13.21
C TYR A 48 -16.48 8.31 -13.91
N SER A 49 -17.27 7.60 -14.72
CA SER A 49 -16.88 6.35 -15.38
C SER A 49 -15.65 6.46 -16.30
N SER A 50 -15.29 7.68 -16.74
CA SER A 50 -14.07 7.93 -17.54
C SER A 50 -12.78 7.75 -16.75
N ILE A 51 -12.82 7.93 -15.43
CA ILE A 51 -11.65 7.86 -14.54
C ILE A 51 -11.85 6.90 -13.37
N THR A 52 -12.98 6.20 -13.30
CA THR A 52 -13.28 5.28 -12.20
C THR A 52 -13.70 3.89 -12.66
N HIS A 53 -13.42 2.89 -11.83
CA HIS A 53 -13.91 1.52 -12.01
C HIS A 53 -14.20 0.88 -10.65
N LEU A 54 -15.47 0.61 -10.39
CA LEU A 54 -15.92 -0.14 -9.22
C LEU A 54 -15.97 -1.64 -9.55
N HIS A 55 -15.38 -2.45 -8.69
CA HIS A 55 -15.50 -3.91 -8.71
C HIS A 55 -15.47 -4.47 -7.30
N SER A 56 -15.82 -5.74 -7.14
CA SER A 56 -15.69 -6.44 -5.87
C SER A 56 -14.65 -7.55 -5.99
N ILE A 57 -13.78 -7.66 -4.98
CA ILE A 57 -12.72 -8.68 -4.94
C ILE A 57 -13.17 -10.00 -4.30
N GLY A 58 -14.40 -10.04 -3.79
CA GLY A 58 -14.93 -11.17 -3.05
C GLY A 58 -16.07 -10.76 -2.13
N LYS A 59 -16.49 -11.67 -1.26
CA LYS A 59 -17.56 -11.43 -0.30
C LYS A 59 -17.08 -11.74 1.11
N SER A 60 -17.62 -11.02 2.09
CA SER A 60 -17.48 -11.33 3.51
C SER A 60 -18.19 -12.63 3.89
N VAL A 61 -18.01 -13.08 5.13
CA VAL A 61 -18.74 -14.24 5.70
C VAL A 61 -20.25 -14.12 5.52
N LYS A 62 -20.84 -12.93 5.72
CA LYS A 62 -22.27 -12.66 5.59
C LYS A 62 -22.68 -12.25 4.17
N GLY A 63 -21.81 -12.42 3.18
CA GLY A 63 -22.13 -12.21 1.77
C GLY A 63 -22.08 -10.76 1.27
N ARG A 64 -21.56 -9.83 2.09
CA ARG A 64 -21.36 -8.42 1.71
C ARG A 64 -20.18 -8.31 0.76
N ASN A 65 -20.32 -7.51 -0.28
CA ASN A 65 -19.24 -7.32 -1.25
C ASN A 65 -18.07 -6.57 -0.62
N LEU A 66 -16.85 -7.01 -0.95
CA LEU A 66 -15.61 -6.30 -0.63
C LEU A 66 -15.30 -5.38 -1.81
N TRP A 67 -15.82 -4.15 -1.73
CA TRP A 67 -15.75 -3.19 -2.83
C TRP A 67 -14.38 -2.52 -2.92
N VAL A 68 -13.91 -2.35 -4.16
CA VAL A 68 -12.75 -1.55 -4.53
C VAL A 68 -13.16 -0.58 -5.62
N LEU A 69 -12.94 0.71 -5.39
CA LEU A 69 -13.08 1.74 -6.41
C LEU A 69 -11.69 2.17 -6.87
N VAL A 70 -11.41 1.93 -8.15
CA VAL A 70 -10.18 2.37 -8.82
C VAL A 70 -10.39 3.78 -9.36
N VAL A 71 -9.41 4.66 -9.18
CA VAL A 71 -9.34 6.01 -9.77
C VAL A 71 -8.05 6.12 -10.60
N GLY A 72 -8.15 6.53 -11.85
CA GLY A 72 -7.00 6.71 -12.75
C GLY A 72 -7.43 6.92 -14.20
N ARG A 73 -6.52 7.35 -15.08
CA ARG A 73 -6.83 7.56 -16.53
C ARG A 73 -7.15 6.30 -17.31
N SER A 74 -6.72 5.14 -16.83
CA SER A 74 -7.10 3.83 -17.35
C SER A 74 -7.63 2.99 -16.19
N PRO A 75 -8.84 3.24 -15.71
CA PRO A 75 -9.28 2.70 -14.42
C PRO A 75 -9.52 1.17 -14.47
N LYS A 76 -9.81 0.61 -15.65
CA LYS A 76 -10.13 -0.82 -15.82
C LYS A 76 -8.92 -1.72 -16.06
N GLU A 77 -7.78 -1.16 -16.45
CA GLU A 77 -6.63 -1.94 -16.87
C GLU A 77 -5.31 -1.26 -16.48
N HIS A 78 -4.34 -2.07 -16.09
CA HIS A 78 -2.98 -1.62 -15.86
C HIS A 78 -2.37 -0.99 -17.14
N ARG A 79 -1.54 0.04 -16.94
CA ARG A 79 -0.75 0.69 -18.01
C ARG A 79 0.72 0.70 -17.63
N ILE A 80 1.56 0.22 -18.54
CA ILE A 80 3.01 0.14 -18.34
C ILE A 80 3.56 1.50 -17.89
N GLY A 81 4.34 1.48 -16.82
CA GLY A 81 4.95 2.64 -16.20
C GLY A 81 4.03 3.45 -15.28
N ILE A 82 2.73 3.17 -15.22
CA ILE A 82 1.80 3.77 -14.25
C ILE A 82 1.76 2.83 -13.03
N PRO A 83 2.30 3.23 -11.87
CA PRO A 83 2.30 2.36 -10.70
C PRO A 83 0.89 2.18 -10.13
N GLU A 84 0.66 1.00 -9.57
CA GLU A 84 -0.56 0.65 -8.85
C GLU A 84 -0.38 0.97 -7.37
N PHE A 85 -1.26 1.82 -6.83
CA PHE A 85 -1.32 2.19 -5.42
C PHE A 85 -2.60 1.65 -4.79
N LYS A 86 -2.59 1.30 -3.50
CA LYS A 86 -3.84 1.00 -2.79
C LYS A 86 -3.98 1.56 -1.37
N TYR A 87 -5.20 1.88 -1.00
CA TYR A 87 -5.61 2.03 0.40
C TYR A 87 -6.63 0.96 0.77
N VAL A 88 -6.45 0.37 1.95
CA VAL A 88 -7.41 -0.55 2.56
C VAL A 88 -7.80 0.00 3.93
N ALA A 89 -9.07 -0.01 4.29
CA ALA A 89 -9.50 0.44 5.61
C ALA A 89 -10.49 -0.52 6.24
N ASN A 90 -10.72 -0.32 7.54
CA ASN A 90 -11.80 -0.94 8.30
C ASN A 90 -11.76 -2.47 8.19
N MET A 91 -10.54 -3.03 8.28
CA MET A 91 -10.32 -4.48 8.45
C MET A 91 -10.70 -4.93 9.86
N HIS A 92 -10.63 -4.01 10.83
CA HIS A 92 -11.39 -4.11 12.07
C HIS A 92 -12.65 -3.26 11.93
N GLY A 93 -13.81 -3.88 12.10
CA GLY A 93 -15.07 -3.23 11.77
C GLY A 93 -15.41 -2.03 12.64
N ASP A 94 -14.92 -1.97 13.88
CA ASP A 94 -15.13 -0.87 14.81
C ASP A 94 -14.10 0.27 14.71
N GLU A 95 -13.13 0.14 13.83
CA GLU A 95 -12.13 1.16 13.53
C GLU A 95 -12.60 1.95 12.31
N THR A 96 -13.45 2.96 12.56
CA THR A 96 -14.36 3.51 11.53
C THR A 96 -13.83 4.73 10.81
N VAL A 97 -12.86 5.45 11.38
CA VAL A 97 -12.31 6.68 10.77
C VAL A 97 -11.72 6.41 9.39
N GLY A 98 -10.96 5.31 9.22
CA GLY A 98 -10.40 4.94 7.93
C GLY A 98 -11.44 4.71 6.84
N ARG A 99 -12.59 4.11 7.18
CA ARG A 99 -13.71 3.88 6.25
C ARG A 99 -14.18 5.19 5.64
N GLU A 100 -14.56 6.14 6.49
CA GLU A 100 -15.11 7.42 6.06
C GLU A 100 -14.06 8.29 5.35
N LEU A 101 -12.81 8.28 5.82
CA LEU A 101 -11.73 8.99 5.14
C LEU A 101 -11.52 8.51 3.71
N LEU A 102 -11.64 7.22 3.45
CA LEU A 102 -11.50 6.68 2.10
C LEU A 102 -12.70 7.02 1.20
N LEU A 103 -13.91 7.13 1.73
CA LEU A 103 -15.08 7.60 0.96
C LEU A 103 -14.93 9.08 0.58
N HIS A 104 -14.52 9.93 1.53
CA HIS A 104 -14.25 11.35 1.24
C HIS A 104 -13.01 11.55 0.35
N LEU A 105 -12.01 10.66 0.42
CA LEU A 105 -10.89 10.68 -0.52
C LEU A 105 -11.36 10.38 -1.95
N ILE A 106 -12.24 9.39 -2.13
CA ILE A 106 -12.85 9.09 -3.43
C ILE A 106 -13.56 10.33 -3.96
N GLU A 107 -14.45 10.94 -3.18
CA GLU A 107 -15.16 12.17 -3.54
C GLU A 107 -14.18 13.28 -3.93
N TYR A 108 -13.17 13.54 -3.10
CA TYR A 108 -12.18 14.58 -3.33
C TYR A 108 -11.46 14.38 -4.65
N LEU A 109 -10.93 13.18 -4.92
CA LEU A 109 -10.20 12.88 -6.15
C LEU A 109 -11.07 13.12 -7.40
N VAL A 110 -12.31 12.59 -7.43
CA VAL A 110 -13.14 12.68 -8.64
C VAL A 110 -13.70 14.08 -8.88
N THR A 111 -13.97 14.84 -7.82
CA THR A 111 -14.55 16.20 -7.93
C THR A 111 -13.50 17.28 -8.24
N HIS A 112 -12.23 17.02 -7.91
CA HIS A 112 -11.11 17.93 -8.11
C HIS A 112 -10.27 17.60 -9.36
N ASP A 113 -10.45 16.43 -9.97
CA ASP A 113 -9.89 16.15 -11.29
C ASP A 113 -10.30 17.22 -12.32
N GLY A 114 -9.33 17.76 -13.05
CA GLY A 114 -9.51 18.87 -14.00
C GLY A 114 -9.65 20.26 -13.38
N LYS A 115 -9.68 20.39 -12.04
CA LYS A 115 -9.76 21.68 -11.32
C LYS A 115 -8.52 21.96 -10.48
N ASP A 116 -8.02 20.93 -9.81
CA ASP A 116 -6.80 20.97 -9.02
C ASP A 116 -5.68 20.26 -9.80
N LEU A 117 -4.62 20.99 -10.13
CA LEU A 117 -3.51 20.47 -10.93
C LEU A 117 -2.76 19.34 -10.24
N GLU A 118 -2.66 19.38 -8.91
CA GLU A 118 -1.97 18.35 -8.15
C GLU A 118 -2.77 17.04 -8.17
N VAL A 119 -4.08 17.10 -7.90
CA VAL A 119 -4.98 15.94 -7.99
C VAL A 119 -5.02 15.39 -9.42
N THR A 120 -5.14 16.27 -10.41
CA THR A 120 -5.16 15.90 -11.82
C THR A 120 -3.88 15.18 -12.22
N ASN A 121 -2.72 15.68 -11.81
CA ASN A 121 -1.44 15.04 -12.09
C ASN A 121 -1.30 13.69 -11.37
N LEU A 122 -1.85 13.57 -10.16
CA LEU A 122 -1.84 12.30 -9.43
C LEU A 122 -2.67 11.23 -10.15
N ILE A 123 -3.88 11.58 -10.61
CA ILE A 123 -4.77 10.68 -11.37
C ILE A 123 -4.20 10.36 -12.76
N ASN A 124 -3.48 11.30 -13.37
CA ASN A 124 -2.78 11.09 -14.64
C ASN A 124 -1.69 10.02 -14.55
N ASN A 125 -0.98 9.97 -13.43
CA ASN A 125 0.27 9.23 -13.32
C ASN A 125 0.21 8.03 -12.37
N THR A 126 -0.93 7.78 -11.72
CA THR A 126 -1.12 6.68 -10.77
C THR A 126 -2.48 6.02 -10.99
N ARG A 127 -2.52 4.70 -10.80
CA ARG A 127 -3.78 3.96 -10.70
C ARG A 127 -4.05 3.62 -9.23
N ILE A 128 -5.03 4.31 -8.64
CA ILE A 128 -5.28 4.35 -7.19
C ILE A 128 -6.46 3.42 -6.89
N HIS A 129 -6.25 2.39 -6.08
CA HIS A 129 -7.30 1.46 -5.66
C HIS A 129 -7.72 1.74 -4.22
N ILE A 130 -9.00 1.94 -3.98
CA ILE A 130 -9.50 2.32 -2.65
C ILE A 130 -10.52 1.28 -2.19
N MET A 131 -10.22 0.60 -1.09
CA MET A 131 -11.12 -0.32 -0.38
C MET A 131 -11.56 0.31 0.94
N PRO A 132 -12.76 0.92 1.02
CA PRO A 132 -13.23 1.58 2.24
C PRO A 132 -13.47 0.62 3.40
N SER A 133 -13.86 -0.63 3.13
CA SER A 133 -14.12 -1.62 4.18
C SER A 133 -13.75 -3.03 3.76
N MET A 134 -12.70 -3.56 4.39
CA MET A 134 -12.32 -4.97 4.28
C MET A 134 -13.18 -5.87 5.18
N ASN A 135 -13.69 -5.36 6.31
CA ASN A 135 -14.57 -6.08 7.23
C ASN A 135 -15.94 -5.38 7.39
N PRO A 136 -16.79 -5.39 6.35
CA PRO A 136 -18.11 -4.78 6.44
C PRO A 136 -19.02 -5.52 7.42
N ASP A 137 -18.77 -6.80 7.70
CA ASP A 137 -19.57 -7.57 8.66
C ASP A 137 -19.37 -7.13 10.10
N GLY A 138 -18.12 -6.83 10.46
CA GLY A 138 -17.75 -6.31 11.77
C GLY A 138 -18.32 -4.90 11.97
N PHE A 139 -18.23 -4.04 10.96
CA PHE A 139 -18.81 -2.68 11.02
C PHE A 139 -20.31 -2.72 11.33
N GLU A 140 -21.07 -3.52 10.57
CA GLU A 140 -22.51 -3.66 10.75
C GLU A 140 -22.91 -4.38 12.06
N ALA A 141 -21.98 -5.06 12.72
CA ALA A 141 -22.22 -5.71 14.01
C ALA A 141 -22.22 -4.73 15.18
N VAL A 142 -21.57 -3.56 15.05
CA VAL A 142 -21.54 -2.54 16.09
C VAL A 142 -22.91 -1.87 16.21
N ARG A 143 -23.61 -2.11 17.32
CA ARG A 143 -24.89 -1.45 17.64
C ARG A 143 -24.74 -0.26 18.58
N LYS A 144 -23.63 -0.20 19.30
CA LYS A 144 -23.30 0.84 20.27
C LYS A 144 -21.86 1.27 20.01
N PRO A 145 -21.64 2.39 19.31
CA PRO A 145 -20.30 2.94 19.08
C PRO A 145 -19.55 3.14 20.39
N ASP A 146 -18.27 2.78 20.40
CA ASP A 146 -17.38 2.93 21.56
C ASP A 146 -15.95 3.23 21.11
N CYS A 147 -15.18 3.89 21.97
CA CYS A 147 -13.81 4.27 21.65
C CYS A 147 -12.79 3.13 21.79
N PHE A 148 -13.09 2.07 22.54
CA PHE A 148 -12.12 1.07 22.98
C PHE A 148 -12.54 -0.36 22.62
N TYR A 149 -13.79 -0.73 22.92
CA TYR A 149 -14.28 -2.10 22.84
C TYR A 149 -15.65 -2.19 22.18
N SER A 150 -15.78 -3.13 21.25
CA SER A 150 -17.06 -3.49 20.65
C SER A 150 -17.03 -4.96 20.21
N ASN A 151 -18.18 -5.48 19.77
CA ASN A 151 -18.28 -6.81 19.15
C ASN A 151 -18.09 -6.76 17.62
N GLY A 152 -17.55 -5.65 17.09
CA GLY A 152 -17.42 -5.42 15.65
C GLY A 152 -15.98 -5.41 15.13
N ARG A 153 -14.98 -5.62 16.00
CA ARG A 153 -13.58 -5.70 15.56
C ARG A 153 -13.38 -6.86 14.61
N GLU A 154 -13.75 -8.06 15.02
CA GLU A 154 -13.53 -9.30 14.29
C GLU A 154 -14.46 -9.44 13.07
N ASN A 155 -14.17 -10.39 12.18
CA ASN A 155 -15.03 -10.68 11.03
C ASN A 155 -16.31 -11.44 11.43
N GLY A 156 -17.14 -11.81 10.45
CA GLY A 156 -18.39 -12.53 10.70
C GLY A 156 -18.25 -13.91 11.39
N ASN A 157 -17.03 -14.47 11.46
CA ASN A 157 -16.70 -15.71 12.18
C ASN A 157 -15.88 -15.45 13.46
N PHE A 158 -15.77 -14.21 13.92
CA PHE A 158 -15.02 -13.82 15.12
C PHE A 158 -13.50 -14.03 15.02
N TYR A 159 -12.92 -13.96 13.82
CA TYR A 159 -11.47 -13.91 13.62
C TYR A 159 -10.99 -12.46 13.46
N ASP A 160 -9.85 -12.15 14.06
CA ASP A 160 -9.09 -10.93 13.78
C ASP A 160 -8.43 -11.06 12.39
N LEU A 161 -8.88 -10.26 11.42
CA LEU A 161 -8.36 -10.29 10.04
C LEU A 161 -6.89 -9.88 9.95
N ASN A 162 -6.41 -9.04 10.87
CA ASN A 162 -4.99 -8.64 10.97
C ASN A 162 -4.17 -9.61 11.85
N ARG A 163 -4.68 -10.80 12.11
CA ARG A 163 -3.94 -11.97 12.62
C ARG A 163 -4.15 -13.19 11.72
N ASN A 164 -4.74 -13.00 10.53
CA ASN A 164 -5.21 -14.09 9.69
C ASN A 164 -4.32 -14.37 8.47
N PHE A 165 -3.33 -13.52 8.16
CA PHE A 165 -2.45 -13.74 7.01
C PHE A 165 -1.33 -14.75 7.32
N PRO A 166 -0.75 -15.42 6.31
CA PRO A 166 0.51 -16.14 6.47
C PRO A 166 1.58 -15.24 7.10
N ASP A 167 2.43 -15.84 7.94
CA ASP A 167 3.46 -15.13 8.69
C ASP A 167 4.84 -15.68 8.31
N ALA A 168 5.80 -14.77 8.09
CA ALA A 168 7.11 -15.12 7.56
C ALA A 168 8.08 -15.57 8.66
N PHE A 169 7.71 -15.46 9.93
CA PHE A 169 8.58 -15.70 11.09
C PHE A 169 8.17 -16.96 11.85
N GLU A 170 6.87 -17.25 11.94
CA GLU A 170 6.33 -18.45 12.58
C GLU A 170 5.04 -18.96 11.89
N PHE A 171 4.71 -20.24 12.08
CA PHE A 171 3.52 -20.81 11.43
C PHE A 171 2.24 -20.18 11.98
N ASN A 172 1.46 -19.54 11.09
CA ASN A 172 0.14 -19.01 11.43
C ASN A 172 -1.00 -19.92 10.93
N ASN A 173 -1.19 -21.06 11.59
CA ASN A 173 -2.12 -22.12 11.19
C ASN A 173 -3.60 -21.85 11.55
N VAL A 174 -4.04 -20.60 11.49
CA VAL A 174 -5.45 -20.22 11.69
C VAL A 174 -6.28 -20.44 10.42
N SER A 175 -7.58 -20.73 10.57
CA SER A 175 -8.49 -20.87 9.43
C SER A 175 -8.51 -19.56 8.62
N ARG A 176 -8.19 -19.64 7.33
CA ARG A 176 -8.16 -18.45 6.45
C ARG A 176 -9.59 -18.00 6.15
N GLN A 177 -9.86 -16.74 6.47
CA GLN A 177 -11.17 -16.14 6.35
C GLN A 177 -11.45 -15.68 4.91
N PRO A 178 -12.71 -15.61 4.48
CA PRO A 178 -13.05 -15.22 3.12
C PRO A 178 -12.52 -13.83 2.76
N GLU A 179 -12.52 -12.87 3.69
CA GLU A 179 -11.98 -11.53 3.48
C GLU A 179 -10.46 -11.58 3.25
N THR A 180 -9.73 -12.33 4.07
CA THR A 180 -8.29 -12.52 3.93
C THR A 180 -7.95 -13.23 2.61
N MET A 181 -8.67 -14.28 2.24
CA MET A 181 -8.45 -14.98 0.97
C MET A 181 -8.73 -14.07 -0.24
N ALA A 182 -9.80 -13.27 -0.19
CA ALA A 182 -10.13 -12.30 -1.24
C ALA A 182 -9.00 -11.28 -1.42
N VAL A 183 -8.48 -10.70 -0.33
CA VAL A 183 -7.36 -9.75 -0.40
C VAL A 183 -6.08 -10.43 -0.90
N MET A 184 -5.78 -11.64 -0.42
CA MET A 184 -4.61 -12.40 -0.90
C MET A 184 -4.68 -12.72 -2.39
N GLU A 185 -5.87 -12.93 -2.94
CA GLU A 185 -6.05 -13.14 -4.38
C GLU A 185 -5.98 -11.82 -5.14
N TRP A 186 -6.64 -10.77 -4.63
CA TRP A 186 -6.58 -9.43 -5.20
C TRP A 186 -5.14 -8.91 -5.33
N LEU A 187 -4.30 -9.14 -4.32
CA LEU A 187 -2.88 -8.79 -4.33
C LEU A 187 -2.07 -9.43 -5.47
N LYS A 188 -2.59 -10.49 -6.12
CA LYS A 188 -1.95 -11.12 -7.30
C LYS A 188 -2.46 -10.55 -8.62
N THR A 189 -3.59 -9.87 -8.61
CA THR A 189 -4.26 -9.40 -9.83
C THR A 189 -3.53 -8.21 -10.46
N GLU A 190 -2.83 -7.42 -9.65
CA GLU A 190 -2.13 -6.21 -10.04
C GLU A 190 -0.73 -6.16 -9.43
N THR A 191 0.18 -5.38 -10.04
CA THR A 191 1.52 -5.12 -9.50
C THR A 191 1.48 -3.93 -8.53
N PHE A 192 0.88 -4.12 -7.35
CA PHE A 192 0.83 -3.09 -6.32
C PHE A 192 2.23 -2.70 -5.84
N VAL A 193 2.52 -1.39 -5.85
CA VAL A 193 3.84 -0.86 -5.50
C VAL A 193 3.84 -0.33 -4.06
N LEU A 194 2.86 0.51 -3.72
CA LEU A 194 2.73 1.15 -2.42
C LEU A 194 1.30 1.00 -1.88
N SER A 195 1.19 0.88 -0.57
CA SER A 195 -0.06 0.67 0.14
C SER A 195 -0.07 1.28 1.54
N ALA A 196 -1.25 1.57 2.06
CA ALA A 196 -1.43 1.58 3.49
C ALA A 196 -2.76 0.94 3.90
N ASN A 197 -2.76 0.31 5.07
CA ASN A 197 -3.98 -0.14 5.73
C ASN A 197 -4.32 0.81 6.90
N LEU A 198 -5.58 1.22 7.00
CA LEU A 198 -6.03 2.29 7.90
C LEU A 198 -6.79 1.70 9.10
N HIS A 199 -6.37 2.12 10.29
CA HIS A 199 -6.78 1.63 11.59
C HIS A 199 -7.20 2.75 12.54
N GLY A 200 -7.75 2.34 13.68
CA GLY A 200 -8.06 3.21 14.80
C GLY A 200 -7.81 2.49 16.12
N GLY A 201 -7.53 3.26 17.17
CA GLY A 201 -7.09 2.72 18.45
C GLY A 201 -5.69 3.17 18.84
N ALA A 202 -4.96 3.85 17.97
CA ALA A 202 -3.81 4.68 18.34
C ALA A 202 -3.75 5.92 17.44
N LEU A 203 -2.66 6.67 17.52
CA LEU A 203 -2.39 7.76 16.60
C LEU A 203 -0.91 7.76 16.22
N VAL A 204 -0.57 6.95 15.22
CA VAL A 204 0.81 6.66 14.80
C VAL A 204 0.84 6.04 13.40
N ALA A 205 1.89 6.28 12.62
CA ALA A 205 2.17 5.51 11.42
C ALA A 205 3.15 4.37 11.77
N SER A 206 2.63 3.14 11.83
CA SER A 206 3.42 1.95 12.11
C SER A 206 3.93 1.32 10.82
N TYR A 207 5.20 0.92 10.79
CA TYR A 207 5.86 0.36 9.62
C TYR A 207 6.50 -1.01 9.89
N PRO A 208 6.72 -1.85 8.86
CA PRO A 208 7.24 -3.20 9.03
C PRO A 208 8.63 -3.27 9.68
N PHE A 209 9.01 -4.43 10.24
CA PHE A 209 8.15 -5.60 10.41
C PHE A 209 7.28 -5.50 11.66
N ASP A 210 6.08 -6.06 11.56
CA ASP A 210 5.15 -6.26 12.67
C ASP A 210 5.57 -7.44 13.56
N ASN A 211 6.14 -8.49 12.97
CA ASN A 211 6.72 -9.63 13.69
C ASN A 211 8.25 -9.70 13.46
N GLY A 212 8.95 -10.68 14.06
CA GLY A 212 10.40 -10.74 13.93
C GLY A 212 11.07 -11.99 14.46
N VAL A 213 12.36 -12.09 14.16
CA VAL A 213 13.29 -13.12 14.68
C VAL A 213 14.60 -12.46 15.12
N PRO A 214 15.50 -13.12 15.87
CA PRO A 214 16.77 -12.51 16.26
C PRO A 214 17.58 -11.94 15.10
N GLY A 215 17.48 -12.55 13.90
CA GLY A 215 18.13 -12.06 12.67
C GLY A 215 17.62 -10.69 12.19
N THR A 216 16.38 -10.30 12.52
CA THR A 216 15.83 -8.97 12.21
C THR A 216 16.01 -7.96 13.35
N GLY A 217 16.62 -8.38 14.46
CA GLY A 217 17.00 -7.50 15.57
C GLY A 217 16.07 -7.55 16.78
N THR A 218 15.24 -8.59 16.95
CA THR A 218 14.27 -8.66 18.06
C THR A 218 14.87 -8.60 19.46
N LEU A 219 16.17 -8.97 19.61
CA LEU A 219 16.94 -8.80 20.85
C LEU A 219 17.15 -7.32 21.24
N HIS A 220 16.92 -6.39 20.30
CA HIS A 220 16.95 -4.95 20.49
C HIS A 220 15.54 -4.32 20.44
N SER A 221 14.49 -5.13 20.67
CA SER A 221 13.09 -4.70 20.64
C SER A 221 12.68 -3.99 19.34
N ARG A 222 13.19 -4.49 18.21
CA ARG A 222 12.87 -4.01 16.85
C ARG A 222 12.94 -5.15 15.85
N SER A 223 12.29 -5.00 14.70
CA SER A 223 12.39 -5.96 13.59
C SER A 223 12.50 -5.21 12.27
N LEU A 224 13.71 -5.14 11.72
CA LEU A 224 14.04 -4.28 10.59
C LEU A 224 13.86 -5.00 9.24
N THR A 225 13.35 -4.27 8.26
CA THR A 225 13.33 -4.70 6.85
C THR A 225 14.64 -4.33 6.13
N PRO A 226 14.95 -4.96 4.99
CA PRO A 226 15.97 -4.46 4.07
C PRO A 226 15.80 -3.00 3.61
N ASP A 227 14.56 -2.48 3.64
CA ASP A 227 14.19 -1.13 3.21
C ASP A 227 13.71 -0.24 4.38
N ASP A 228 14.26 -0.46 5.56
CA ASP A 228 13.84 0.24 6.79
C ASP A 228 13.91 1.77 6.66
N ASP A 229 14.88 2.28 5.89
CA ASP A 229 15.01 3.71 5.60
C ASP A 229 13.83 4.26 4.78
N VAL A 230 13.39 3.52 3.77
CA VAL A 230 12.23 3.88 2.94
C VAL A 230 10.96 3.80 3.78
N PHE A 231 10.80 2.78 4.61
CA PHE A 231 9.63 2.64 5.48
C PHE A 231 9.53 3.75 6.54
N GLN A 232 10.64 4.12 7.18
CA GLN A 232 10.68 5.28 8.07
C GLN A 232 10.30 6.57 7.33
N TYR A 233 10.82 6.78 6.12
CA TYR A 233 10.47 7.93 5.28
C TYR A 233 8.98 7.94 4.91
N LEU A 234 8.41 6.79 4.53
CA LEU A 234 7.00 6.63 4.17
C LEU A 234 6.08 6.92 5.36
N ALA A 235 6.39 6.35 6.53
CA ALA A 235 5.64 6.60 7.76
C ALA A 235 5.70 8.08 8.16
N ASN A 236 6.90 8.68 8.12
CA ASN A 236 7.09 10.10 8.45
C ASN A 236 6.37 11.00 7.43
N THR A 237 6.34 10.63 6.16
CA THR A 237 5.61 11.39 5.14
C THR A 237 4.14 11.56 5.51
N TYR A 238 3.49 10.49 5.99
CA TYR A 238 2.11 10.61 6.47
C TYR A 238 2.03 11.39 7.78
N ALA A 239 2.80 10.97 8.78
CA ALA A 239 2.72 11.49 10.15
C ALA A 239 3.04 12.99 10.23
N SER A 240 4.03 13.47 9.48
CA SER A 240 4.46 14.87 9.52
C SER A 240 3.43 15.86 8.96
N ARG A 241 2.42 15.38 8.21
CA ARG A 241 1.31 16.20 7.68
C ARG A 241 0.01 16.05 8.49
N ASN A 242 -0.02 15.17 9.48
CA ASN A 242 -1.11 15.09 10.43
C ASN A 242 -0.67 15.79 11.73
N PRO A 243 -1.21 16.99 12.03
CA PRO A 243 -0.77 17.79 13.18
C PRO A 243 -0.88 17.07 14.52
N ASN A 244 -1.85 16.17 14.65
CA ASN A 244 -2.10 15.45 15.88
C ASN A 244 -1.23 14.20 16.00
N MET A 245 -0.88 13.54 14.89
CA MET A 245 -0.06 12.33 14.89
C MET A 245 1.38 12.60 15.32
N LYS A 246 1.92 13.77 14.96
CA LYS A 246 3.23 14.21 15.43
C LYS A 246 3.25 14.53 16.93
N GLY A 247 2.09 14.71 17.55
CA GLY A 247 1.94 15.08 18.97
C GLY A 247 1.48 13.92 19.85
N ASP A 248 1.76 14.01 21.15
CA ASP A 248 1.27 13.04 22.14
C ASP A 248 -0.20 13.33 22.50
N GLN A 249 -1.13 12.82 21.68
CA GLN A 249 -2.56 13.14 21.79
C GLN A 249 -3.41 12.03 22.44
N CYS A 250 -2.97 10.77 22.39
CA CYS A 250 -3.72 9.67 22.98
C CYS A 250 -3.34 9.49 24.46
N LYS A 251 -4.08 10.16 25.36
CA LYS A 251 -3.92 9.98 26.81
C LYS A 251 -3.94 8.50 27.19
N ASN A 252 -2.97 8.06 28.01
CA ASN A 252 -2.79 6.68 28.47
C ASN A 252 -2.43 5.67 27.38
N LYS A 253 -1.93 6.11 26.21
CA LYS A 253 -1.30 5.24 25.21
C LYS A 253 0.19 5.52 25.13
N MET A 254 0.93 4.58 24.54
CA MET A 254 2.36 4.73 24.30
C MET A 254 2.61 5.98 23.45
N ASN A 255 3.63 6.76 23.83
CA ASN A 255 4.07 7.91 23.05
C ASN A 255 4.98 7.44 21.91
N PHE A 256 4.78 8.00 20.71
CA PHE A 256 5.53 7.67 19.51
C PHE A 256 6.27 8.91 19.01
N PRO A 257 7.60 9.00 19.22
CA PRO A 257 8.39 10.11 18.71
C PRO A 257 8.16 10.31 17.21
N ASP A 258 7.95 11.55 16.80
CA ASP A 258 7.63 11.96 15.42
C ASP A 258 6.36 11.32 14.82
N GLY A 259 5.55 10.63 15.63
CA GLY A 259 4.32 9.99 15.18
C GLY A 259 4.53 8.72 14.36
N ILE A 260 5.71 8.09 14.44
CA ILE A 260 6.03 6.85 13.71
C ILE A 260 6.53 5.76 14.65
N THR A 261 6.40 4.49 14.25
CA THR A 261 6.96 3.37 15.03
C THR A 261 7.20 2.11 14.18
N ASN A 262 8.25 1.36 14.48
CA ASN A 262 8.39 -0.01 13.96
C ASN A 262 7.33 -0.89 14.63
N GLY A 263 6.63 -1.72 13.85
CA GLY A 263 5.54 -2.57 14.34
C GLY A 263 5.95 -3.43 15.53
N TYR A 264 7.06 -4.16 15.40
CA TYR A 264 7.60 -4.99 16.48
C TYR A 264 7.99 -4.18 17.73
N SER A 265 8.57 -2.98 17.56
CA SER A 265 8.92 -2.09 18.68
C SER A 265 7.71 -1.60 19.46
N TRP A 266 6.55 -1.47 18.81
CA TRP A 266 5.30 -1.15 19.49
C TRP A 266 4.71 -2.39 20.16
N TYR A 267 4.42 -3.43 19.39
CA TYR A 267 4.09 -4.76 19.90
C TYR A 267 4.23 -5.82 18.79
N PRO A 268 4.80 -7.00 19.07
CA PRO A 268 4.88 -8.07 18.08
C PRO A 268 3.50 -8.54 17.60
N LEU A 269 3.31 -8.56 16.28
CA LEU A 269 2.03 -8.86 15.64
C LEU A 269 2.21 -9.96 14.59
N LYS A 270 1.73 -11.16 14.91
CA LYS A 270 1.76 -12.31 13.98
C LYS A 270 0.65 -12.24 12.94
N GLY A 271 0.99 -12.54 11.68
CA GLY A 271 0.02 -12.78 10.61
C GLY A 271 -0.76 -11.54 10.19
N GLY A 272 -0.09 -10.39 10.23
CA GLY A 272 -0.61 -9.11 9.76
C GLY A 272 -0.61 -8.98 8.24
N MET A 273 -1.51 -8.14 7.73
CA MET A 273 -1.58 -7.83 6.30
C MET A 273 -0.38 -7.03 5.81
N GLN A 274 0.16 -6.15 6.68
CA GLN A 274 1.31 -5.31 6.40
C GLN A 274 2.55 -6.14 6.01
N ASP A 275 2.96 -7.07 6.86
CA ASP A 275 4.11 -7.95 6.58
C ASP A 275 3.81 -8.86 5.36
N TYR A 276 2.57 -9.32 5.19
CA TYR A 276 2.20 -10.14 4.04
C TYR A 276 2.45 -9.44 2.70
N ASN A 277 2.09 -8.14 2.62
CA ASN A 277 2.28 -7.33 1.42
C ASN A 277 3.76 -7.25 1.02
N TYR A 278 4.63 -6.95 1.97
CA TYR A 278 6.06 -6.77 1.71
C TYR A 278 6.75 -8.09 1.34
N ILE A 279 6.34 -9.20 1.97
CA ILE A 279 6.98 -10.51 1.77
C ILE A 279 6.51 -11.21 0.50
N TRP A 280 5.20 -11.30 0.25
CA TRP A 280 4.65 -12.14 -0.82
C TRP A 280 3.96 -11.37 -1.95
N ALA A 281 3.60 -10.09 -1.73
CA ALA A 281 2.93 -9.29 -2.75
C ALA A 281 3.84 -8.24 -3.42
N GLN A 282 5.11 -8.16 -3.01
CA GLN A 282 6.08 -7.16 -3.50
C GLN A 282 5.58 -5.71 -3.40
N CYS A 283 4.77 -5.43 -2.38
CA CYS A 283 4.12 -4.15 -2.17
C CYS A 283 4.52 -3.61 -0.79
N PHE A 284 4.94 -2.34 -0.73
CA PHE A 284 5.28 -1.73 0.55
C PHE A 284 3.97 -1.27 1.20
N GLU A 285 3.64 -1.84 2.36
CA GLU A 285 2.47 -1.43 3.13
C GLU A 285 2.89 -0.89 4.50
N ILE A 286 2.25 0.18 4.95
CA ILE A 286 2.31 0.63 6.35
C ILE A 286 0.92 0.62 6.97
N THR A 287 0.87 0.64 8.30
CA THR A 287 -0.35 0.69 9.09
C THR A 287 -0.54 2.10 9.63
N LEU A 288 -1.65 2.73 9.29
CA LEU A 288 -1.96 4.09 9.71
C LEU A 288 -3.02 4.07 10.81
N GLU A 289 -2.62 4.34 12.05
CA GLU A 289 -3.53 4.50 13.19
C GLU A 289 -4.01 5.95 13.25
N LEU A 290 -5.29 6.19 12.94
CA LEU A 290 -5.77 7.54 12.59
C LEU A 290 -6.52 8.24 13.73
N SER A 291 -6.89 7.50 14.78
CA SER A 291 -7.72 8.02 15.86
C SER A 291 -7.52 7.25 17.16
N CYS A 292 -7.35 7.97 18.27
CA CYS A 292 -7.29 7.34 19.58
C CYS A 292 -8.60 6.59 19.94
N CYS A 293 -9.73 7.13 19.51
CA CYS A 293 -11.05 6.55 19.64
C CYS A 293 -11.37 5.76 18.37
N LYS A 294 -11.63 4.46 18.50
CA LYS A 294 -11.92 3.57 17.36
C LYS A 294 -13.17 3.98 16.59
N TYR A 295 -14.26 4.25 17.33
CA TYR A 295 -15.55 4.66 16.78
C TYR A 295 -15.98 6.03 17.37
N PRO A 296 -15.45 7.16 16.85
CA PRO A 296 -15.80 8.48 17.35
C PRO A 296 -17.23 8.89 16.98
N ARG A 297 -17.75 9.97 17.58
CA ARG A 297 -19.04 10.56 17.19
C ARG A 297 -18.95 11.22 15.81
N GLU A 298 -20.02 11.13 15.02
CA GLU A 298 -20.11 11.62 13.63
C GLU A 298 -19.67 13.08 13.46
N GLU A 299 -20.02 13.93 14.41
CA GLU A 299 -19.64 15.36 14.43
C GLU A 299 -18.13 15.62 14.34
N LYS A 300 -17.29 14.59 14.59
CA LYS A 300 -15.83 14.68 14.46
C LYS A 300 -15.29 14.28 13.09
N LEU A 301 -16.09 13.66 12.23
CA LEU A 301 -15.63 13.11 10.93
C LEU A 301 -15.02 14.18 10.03
N SER A 302 -15.65 15.36 9.95
CA SER A 302 -15.10 16.51 9.20
C SER A 302 -13.74 16.96 9.72
N THR A 303 -13.52 16.88 11.04
CA THR A 303 -12.23 17.18 11.66
C THR A 303 -11.19 16.13 11.28
N PHE A 304 -11.54 14.84 11.34
CA PHE A 304 -10.64 13.77 10.91
C PHE A 304 -10.25 13.91 9.43
N TRP A 305 -11.19 14.25 8.56
CA TRP A 305 -10.90 14.53 7.16
C TRP A 305 -9.90 15.68 7.00
N ASN A 306 -10.16 16.82 7.65
CA ASN A 306 -9.27 17.97 7.57
C ASN A 306 -7.84 17.68 8.06
N LEU A 307 -7.71 16.84 9.10
CA LEU A 307 -6.41 16.46 9.66
C LEU A 307 -5.63 15.45 8.80
N ASN A 308 -6.32 14.66 7.97
CA ASN A 308 -5.71 13.55 7.23
C ASN A 308 -5.64 13.78 5.72
N LYS A 309 -6.44 14.69 5.15
CA LYS A 309 -6.50 14.93 3.69
C LYS A 309 -5.11 15.14 3.07
N ALA A 310 -4.32 16.03 3.66
CA ALA A 310 -2.96 16.31 3.16
C ALA A 310 -2.05 15.08 3.28
N SER A 311 -2.11 14.36 4.42
CA SER A 311 -1.33 13.13 4.62
C SER A 311 -1.69 12.03 3.62
N LEU A 312 -2.99 11.81 3.36
CA LEU A 312 -3.45 10.81 2.40
C LEU A 312 -2.92 11.07 0.99
N ILE A 313 -3.02 12.33 0.53
CA ILE A 313 -2.56 12.75 -0.79
C ILE A 313 -1.03 12.70 -0.90
N GLU A 314 -0.31 13.21 0.11
CA GLU A 314 1.16 13.17 0.16
C GLU A 314 1.70 11.74 0.17
N TYR A 315 1.02 10.82 0.83
CA TYR A 315 1.43 9.43 0.89
C TYR A 315 1.23 8.70 -0.46
N ILE A 316 0.12 8.94 -1.18
CA ILE A 316 -0.08 8.37 -2.53
C ILE A 316 1.06 8.80 -3.45
N LYS A 317 1.51 10.06 -3.39
CA LYS A 317 2.61 10.57 -4.22
C LYS A 317 3.91 9.77 -4.03
N GLN A 318 4.11 9.12 -2.88
CA GLN A 318 5.33 8.35 -2.60
C GLN A 318 5.45 7.07 -3.43
N VAL A 319 4.39 6.65 -4.12
CA VAL A 319 4.45 5.56 -5.10
C VAL A 319 5.40 5.88 -6.27
N HIS A 320 5.79 7.15 -6.41
CA HIS A 320 6.74 7.63 -7.40
C HIS A 320 8.18 7.75 -6.91
N LEU A 321 8.50 7.23 -5.72
CA LEU A 321 9.89 7.16 -5.26
C LEU A 321 10.70 6.15 -6.08
N GLY A 322 12.02 6.32 -6.03
CA GLY A 322 12.97 5.33 -6.52
C GLY A 322 13.04 5.19 -8.04
N VAL A 323 13.02 3.94 -8.50
CA VAL A 323 13.25 3.56 -9.90
C VAL A 323 12.20 2.56 -10.38
N LYS A 324 11.82 2.67 -11.65
CA LYS A 324 10.98 1.71 -12.36
C LYS A 324 11.47 1.50 -13.79
N GLY A 325 11.04 0.44 -14.43
CA GLY A 325 11.36 0.20 -15.84
C GLY A 325 10.98 -1.21 -16.27
N GLN A 326 11.37 -1.58 -17.48
CA GLN A 326 11.18 -2.91 -18.01
C GLN A 326 12.52 -3.61 -18.25
N VAL A 327 12.52 -4.94 -18.11
CA VAL A 327 13.64 -5.80 -18.49
C VAL A 327 13.34 -6.46 -19.83
N PHE A 328 14.28 -6.37 -20.76
CA PHE A 328 14.15 -6.90 -22.12
C PHE A 328 15.28 -7.88 -22.46
N ASP A 329 15.00 -8.85 -23.34
CA ASP A 329 16.03 -9.62 -24.03
C ASP A 329 16.69 -8.81 -25.17
N GLN A 330 17.72 -9.37 -25.82
CA GLN A 330 18.39 -8.72 -26.96
C GLN A 330 17.47 -8.43 -28.15
N SER A 331 16.35 -9.12 -28.28
CA SER A 331 15.37 -8.92 -29.37
C SER A 331 14.33 -7.85 -29.01
N GLY A 332 14.39 -7.28 -27.81
CA GLY A 332 13.43 -6.29 -27.32
C GLY A 332 12.16 -6.89 -26.73
N ASN A 333 12.11 -8.19 -26.45
CA ASN A 333 10.96 -8.81 -25.80
C ASN A 333 11.02 -8.60 -24.28
N PRO A 334 9.92 -8.22 -23.61
CA PRO A 334 9.90 -8.06 -22.16
C PRO A 334 10.05 -9.42 -21.46
N LEU A 335 10.83 -9.44 -20.38
CA LEU A 335 11.15 -10.64 -19.61
C LEU A 335 10.41 -10.65 -18.26
N PRO A 336 9.36 -11.47 -18.09
CA PRO A 336 8.71 -11.65 -16.80
C PRO A 336 9.53 -12.54 -15.87
N ASN A 337 9.24 -12.48 -14.56
CA ASN A 337 9.88 -13.32 -13.53
C ASN A 337 11.40 -13.13 -13.37
N VAL A 338 11.96 -12.03 -13.87
CA VAL A 338 13.36 -11.66 -13.65
C VAL A 338 13.50 -11.04 -12.27
N ILE A 339 14.47 -11.48 -11.47
CA ILE A 339 14.73 -10.89 -10.16
C ILE A 339 15.39 -9.52 -10.37
N VAL A 340 14.84 -8.46 -9.78
CA VAL A 340 15.40 -7.11 -9.84
C VAL A 340 15.41 -6.53 -8.43
N GLU A 341 16.58 -6.46 -7.83
CA GLU A 341 16.76 -5.99 -6.45
C GLU A 341 18.00 -5.10 -6.34
N VAL A 342 18.07 -4.26 -5.31
CA VAL A 342 19.32 -3.58 -4.98
C VAL A 342 20.29 -4.62 -4.39
N GLN A 343 21.56 -4.57 -4.79
CA GLN A 343 22.59 -5.54 -4.37
C GLN A 343 22.61 -5.81 -2.85
N ASP A 344 22.34 -4.76 -2.07
CA ASP A 344 22.45 -4.73 -0.62
C ASP A 344 21.08 -4.89 0.08
N ARG A 345 19.98 -4.98 -0.70
CA ARG A 345 18.60 -5.11 -0.22
C ARG A 345 17.94 -6.35 -0.80
N LYS A 346 18.41 -7.51 -0.35
CA LYS A 346 17.83 -8.80 -0.74
C LYS A 346 16.60 -9.08 0.10
N HIS A 347 15.48 -9.33 -0.56
CA HIS A 347 14.24 -9.71 0.11
C HIS A 347 14.24 -11.21 0.35
N ILE A 348 13.59 -11.66 1.43
CA ILE A 348 13.51 -13.09 1.73
C ILE A 348 12.78 -13.87 0.62
N CYS A 349 11.79 -13.23 0.01
CA CYS A 349 11.23 -13.63 -1.26
C CYS A 349 11.69 -12.62 -2.32
N PRO A 350 12.57 -13.02 -3.26
CA PRO A 350 13.18 -12.07 -4.20
C PRO A 350 12.13 -11.37 -5.07
N TYR A 351 12.28 -10.05 -5.22
CA TYR A 351 11.36 -9.24 -6.04
C TYR A 351 11.59 -9.49 -7.52
N LYS A 352 10.50 -9.72 -8.25
CA LYS A 352 10.50 -10.11 -9.66
C LYS A 352 9.72 -9.15 -10.55
N THR A 353 10.10 -9.12 -11.82
CA THR A 353 9.33 -8.43 -12.86
C THR A 353 7.95 -9.06 -13.06
N ASN A 354 6.96 -8.22 -13.36
CA ASN A 354 5.59 -8.66 -13.66
C ASN A 354 5.47 -9.30 -15.06
N LYS A 355 4.23 -9.63 -15.47
CA LYS A 355 3.94 -10.22 -16.79
C LYS A 355 4.34 -9.36 -17.99
N PHE A 356 4.54 -8.05 -17.79
CA PHE A 356 5.00 -7.08 -18.79
C PHE A 356 6.50 -6.82 -18.72
N GLY A 357 7.24 -7.58 -17.89
CA GLY A 357 8.66 -7.39 -17.65
C GLY A 357 8.97 -6.14 -16.81
N GLU A 358 7.98 -5.52 -16.18
CA GLU A 358 8.17 -4.31 -15.39
C GLU A 358 8.65 -4.61 -13.98
N TYR A 359 9.48 -3.72 -13.45
CA TYR A 359 9.86 -3.68 -12.05
C TYR A 359 9.64 -2.28 -11.48
N TYR A 360 9.37 -2.23 -10.17
CA TYR A 360 9.24 -1.01 -9.39
C TYR A 360 10.01 -1.21 -8.09
N LEU A 361 10.91 -0.29 -7.76
CA LEU A 361 11.69 -0.31 -6.52
C LEU A 361 11.60 1.06 -5.87
N LEU A 362 10.88 1.12 -4.74
CA LEU A 362 10.81 2.32 -3.92
C LEU A 362 12.14 2.49 -3.19
N LEU A 363 12.82 3.59 -3.47
CA LEU A 363 14.14 3.89 -2.96
C LEU A 363 14.25 5.39 -2.71
N LEU A 364 15.01 5.76 -1.67
CA LEU A 364 15.33 7.16 -1.39
C LEU A 364 16.36 7.70 -2.40
N PRO A 365 16.57 9.02 -2.46
CA PRO A 365 17.64 9.60 -3.24
C PRO A 365 19.02 9.03 -2.85
N GLY A 366 19.76 8.53 -3.85
CA GLY A 366 21.00 7.80 -3.60
C GLY A 366 21.58 7.15 -4.85
N SER A 367 22.76 6.55 -4.70
CA SER A 367 23.42 5.77 -5.75
C SER A 367 23.32 4.29 -5.41
N TYR A 368 22.80 3.50 -6.34
CA TYR A 368 22.52 2.09 -6.13
C TYR A 368 23.08 1.23 -7.27
N THR A 369 23.38 -0.02 -6.95
CA THR A 369 23.66 -1.07 -7.95
C THR A 369 22.51 -2.05 -7.92
N LEU A 370 21.78 -2.13 -9.04
CA LEU A 370 20.72 -3.11 -9.24
C LEU A 370 21.34 -4.44 -9.68
N ASN A 371 20.89 -5.50 -9.03
CA ASN A 371 21.19 -6.87 -9.34
C ASN A 371 20.02 -7.49 -10.11
N VAL A 372 20.22 -7.71 -11.41
CA VAL A 372 19.20 -8.16 -12.35
C VAL A 372 19.50 -9.61 -12.71
N THR A 373 18.71 -10.56 -12.22
CA THR A 373 19.01 -12.00 -12.35
C THR A 373 17.86 -12.73 -13.04
N VAL A 374 18.13 -13.22 -14.26
CA VAL A 374 17.26 -14.21 -14.90
C VAL A 374 17.51 -15.56 -14.20
N PRO A 375 16.47 -16.27 -13.73
CA PRO A 375 16.66 -17.57 -13.07
C PRO A 375 17.50 -18.53 -13.92
N GLY A 376 18.52 -19.15 -13.33
CA GLY A 376 19.46 -20.03 -14.04
C GLY A 376 20.64 -19.33 -14.72
N HIS A 377 20.70 -18.00 -14.69
CA HIS A 377 21.77 -17.21 -15.29
C HIS A 377 22.57 -16.40 -14.26
N HIS A 378 23.75 -15.93 -14.68
CA HIS A 378 24.54 -15.00 -13.87
C HIS A 378 23.85 -13.62 -13.76
N PRO A 379 23.99 -12.96 -12.60
CA PRO A 379 23.45 -11.62 -12.40
C PRO A 379 24.07 -10.59 -13.34
N HIS A 380 23.23 -9.72 -13.89
CA HIS A 380 23.65 -8.51 -14.59
C HIS A 380 23.54 -7.31 -13.65
N LEU A 381 24.65 -6.60 -13.46
CA LEU A 381 24.70 -5.43 -12.58
C LEU A 381 24.49 -4.14 -13.38
N THR A 382 23.57 -3.30 -12.92
CA THR A 382 23.31 -1.98 -13.52
C THR A 382 23.30 -0.91 -12.43
N LYS A 383 24.08 0.15 -12.63
CA LYS A 383 24.09 1.32 -11.71
C LYS A 383 22.91 2.24 -12.00
N VAL A 384 22.33 2.80 -10.94
CA VAL A 384 21.28 3.81 -11.01
C VAL A 384 21.52 4.89 -9.96
N ILE A 385 21.27 6.15 -10.32
CA ILE A 385 21.37 7.30 -9.42
C ILE A 385 19.99 7.94 -9.32
N ILE A 386 19.41 7.90 -8.13
CA ILE A 386 18.06 8.39 -7.85
C ILE A 386 18.17 9.87 -7.42
N PRO A 387 17.48 10.79 -8.12
CA PRO A 387 17.63 12.22 -7.87
C PRO A 387 17.02 12.65 -6.53
N GLN A 388 17.53 13.76 -5.97
CA GLN A 388 17.04 14.36 -4.72
C GLN A 388 15.61 14.94 -4.83
N LYS A 389 15.21 15.35 -6.04
CA LYS A 389 13.88 15.88 -6.31
C LYS A 389 13.43 15.42 -7.68
N SER A 390 12.26 14.78 -7.74
CA SER A 390 11.54 14.63 -9.00
C SER A 390 10.67 15.86 -9.23
N GLN A 391 10.68 16.39 -10.46
CA GLN A 391 9.75 17.45 -10.87
C GLN A 391 8.39 16.86 -11.27
N ASP A 392 8.35 15.57 -11.60
CA ASP A 392 7.16 14.87 -12.10
C ASP A 392 6.71 13.77 -11.13
N PHE A 393 5.42 13.44 -11.18
CA PHE A 393 4.84 12.26 -10.51
C PHE A 393 5.22 10.97 -11.25
N SER A 394 6.51 10.64 -11.21
CA SER A 394 7.05 9.41 -11.77
C SER A 394 8.39 9.10 -11.10
N ALA A 395 8.57 7.83 -10.71
CA ALA A 395 9.88 7.29 -10.40
C ALA A 395 10.83 7.41 -11.60
N LEU A 396 12.14 7.36 -11.33
CA LEU A 396 13.17 7.36 -12.36
C LEU A 396 12.94 6.16 -13.29
N LYS A 397 12.81 6.42 -14.60
CA LYS A 397 12.67 5.35 -15.59
C LYS A 397 14.05 4.80 -15.97
N LYS A 398 14.21 3.49 -15.88
CA LYS A 398 15.44 2.78 -16.25
C LYS A 398 15.11 1.42 -16.85
N ASP A 399 15.07 1.34 -18.18
CA ASP A 399 14.95 0.05 -18.85
C ASP A 399 16.29 -0.69 -18.86
N ILE A 400 16.23 -2.02 -18.83
CA ILE A 400 17.39 -2.90 -18.75
C ILE A 400 17.35 -3.87 -19.94
N LEU A 401 18.40 -3.85 -20.76
CA LEU A 401 18.58 -4.78 -21.88
C LEU A 401 19.58 -5.87 -21.48
N PHE A 402 19.12 -7.13 -21.42
CA PHE A 402 19.93 -8.25 -20.97
C PHE A 402 20.84 -8.78 -22.11
N PRO A 403 22.14 -9.04 -21.87
CA PRO A 403 23.10 -9.34 -22.95
C PRO A 403 23.15 -10.80 -23.45
N PHE A 404 22.13 -11.66 -23.25
CA PHE A 404 22.19 -13.07 -23.71
C PHE A 404 21.81 -13.27 -25.19
N ARG A 405 22.47 -14.23 -25.85
CA ARG A 405 22.05 -14.83 -27.13
C ARG A 405 21.34 -16.15 -26.87
N GLY A 406 20.13 -16.32 -27.40
CA GLY A 406 19.37 -17.58 -27.33
C GLY A 406 17.97 -17.40 -26.76
N GLN A 407 17.04 -18.25 -27.18
CA GLN A 407 15.68 -18.29 -26.64
C GLN A 407 15.80 -18.70 -25.16
N LEU A 408 15.47 -17.80 -24.24
CA LEU A 408 15.28 -18.20 -22.84
C LEU A 408 14.18 -19.24 -22.85
N ASP A 409 14.43 -20.41 -22.25
CA ASP A 409 13.36 -21.38 -22.04
C ASP A 409 12.20 -20.63 -21.38
N PRO A 410 10.96 -20.80 -21.85
CA PRO A 410 9.82 -20.12 -21.25
C PRO A 410 9.80 -20.48 -19.78
N VAL A 411 10.15 -19.51 -18.92
CA VAL A 411 10.07 -19.67 -17.47
C VAL A 411 8.62 -20.02 -17.18
N PRO A 412 8.31 -21.22 -16.68
CA PRO A 412 6.94 -21.63 -16.48
C PRO A 412 6.22 -20.58 -15.65
N VAL A 413 5.09 -20.07 -16.17
CA VAL A 413 4.22 -19.09 -15.50
C VAL A 413 3.54 -19.70 -14.25
N SER A 414 3.89 -20.94 -13.87
CA SER A 414 3.44 -21.58 -12.64
C SER A 414 4.01 -20.86 -11.43
N ASN A 415 3.26 -19.88 -10.90
CA ASN A 415 3.34 -19.26 -9.57
C ASN A 415 4.66 -19.52 -8.81
N LEU A 416 5.75 -18.88 -9.25
CA LEU A 416 7.04 -18.85 -8.54
C LEU A 416 7.02 -17.90 -7.33
N ALA A 417 5.85 -17.67 -6.73
CA ALA A 417 5.74 -16.99 -5.45
C ALA A 417 6.33 -17.91 -4.38
N CYS A 418 7.13 -17.35 -3.47
CA CYS A 418 7.73 -18.13 -2.40
C CYS A 418 6.66 -18.86 -1.59
N PRO A 419 6.97 -20.05 -1.03
CA PRO A 419 6.01 -20.75 -0.20
C PRO A 419 5.56 -19.85 0.96
N ARG A 420 4.26 -19.88 1.27
CA ARG A 420 3.66 -19.09 2.35
C ARG A 420 3.89 -19.78 3.70
N ILE A 421 5.15 -20.00 4.00
CA ILE A 421 5.67 -20.62 5.22
C ILE A 421 6.61 -19.62 5.92
N PRO A 422 7.04 -19.90 7.15
CA PRO A 422 7.97 -19.04 7.87
C PRO A 422 9.36 -18.97 7.22
N LEU A 423 9.56 -18.07 6.25
CA LEU A 423 10.81 -17.97 5.50
C LEU A 423 11.98 -17.44 6.36
N TYR A 424 11.71 -16.60 7.36
CA TYR A 424 12.70 -16.06 8.31
C TYR A 424 13.02 -16.99 9.48
N SER A 425 12.24 -18.06 9.72
CA SER A 425 12.44 -18.92 10.90
C SER A 425 13.81 -19.62 10.91
N ASN A 426 14.39 -19.82 9.72
CA ASN A 426 15.69 -20.48 9.55
C ASN A 426 16.83 -19.49 9.31
N LEU A 427 16.61 -18.17 9.40
CA LEU A 427 17.71 -17.22 9.24
C LEU A 427 18.66 -17.35 10.44
N PRO A 428 19.95 -17.68 10.22
CA PRO A 428 20.91 -17.76 11.31
C PRO A 428 21.05 -16.39 11.97
N SER A 429 20.99 -16.36 13.31
CA SER A 429 21.33 -15.15 14.05
C SER A 429 22.75 -14.72 13.69
N HIS A 430 22.96 -13.46 13.32
CA HIS A 430 24.31 -12.92 13.07
C HIS A 430 25.26 -13.06 14.29
N SER A 431 24.73 -13.38 15.49
CA SER A 431 25.52 -13.77 16.66
C SER A 431 26.25 -15.13 16.55
N ALA A 432 25.98 -15.95 15.53
CA ALA A 432 26.67 -17.23 15.33
C ALA A 432 27.94 -17.13 14.46
N ALA A 433 28.17 -15.98 13.80
CA ALA A 433 29.33 -15.77 12.92
C ALA A 433 30.63 -15.46 13.68
N THR A 434 30.60 -15.40 15.00
CA THR A 434 31.80 -15.30 15.86
C THR A 434 31.76 -16.34 16.97
N LYS A 435 31.62 -17.63 16.62
CA LYS A 435 32.32 -18.64 17.42
C LYS A 435 33.77 -18.62 16.94
N PRO A 436 34.76 -18.18 17.74
CA PRO A 436 36.14 -18.47 17.40
C PRO A 436 36.21 -20.00 17.24
N SER A 437 36.60 -20.45 16.06
CA SER A 437 36.83 -21.87 15.82
C SER A 437 37.71 -22.39 16.96
N LEU A 438 37.37 -23.57 17.51
CA LEU A 438 38.20 -24.28 18.50
C LEU A 438 39.67 -24.42 18.02
N PHE A 439 39.91 -24.24 16.72
CA PHE A 439 41.20 -24.19 16.07
C PHE A 439 42.11 -23.05 16.56
N LEU A 440 41.58 -21.86 16.84
CA LEU A 440 42.40 -20.72 17.31
C LEU A 440 42.83 -20.86 18.77
N PHE A 441 42.04 -21.56 19.60
CA PHE A 441 42.38 -21.84 21.00
C PHE A 441 43.43 -22.96 21.13
N LEU A 442 43.43 -23.95 20.22
CA LEU A 442 44.44 -25.02 20.20
C LEU A 442 45.82 -24.55 19.72
N VAL A 443 45.87 -23.62 18.76
CA VAL A 443 47.16 -23.10 18.23
C VAL A 443 47.86 -22.19 19.25
N THR A 444 47.11 -21.47 20.09
CA THR A 444 47.68 -20.64 21.17
C THR A 444 48.14 -21.47 22.37
N LEU A 445 47.47 -22.58 22.69
CA LEU A 445 47.91 -23.49 23.76
C LEU A 445 49.18 -24.26 23.37
N PHE A 446 49.34 -24.63 22.10
CA PHE A 446 50.54 -25.34 21.61
C PHE A 446 51.81 -24.47 21.64
N HIS A 447 51.69 -23.14 21.48
CA HIS A 447 52.82 -22.22 21.57
C HIS A 447 53.24 -21.88 23.00
N ILE A 448 52.38 -22.13 24.00
CA ILE A 448 52.68 -21.90 25.42
C ILE A 448 53.28 -23.17 26.07
N LEU A 449 52.96 -24.36 25.54
CA LEU A 449 53.46 -25.64 26.07
C LEU A 449 54.81 -26.10 25.47
N PHE A 450 55.28 -25.49 24.38
CA PHE A 450 56.54 -25.84 23.70
C PHE A 450 57.53 -24.67 23.62
N LYS A 451 57.68 -23.91 24.70
CA LYS A 451 58.83 -23.02 24.91
C LYS A 451 59.57 -23.35 26.18
#